data_AF-A0A1G0JJ79-F1
#
_entry.id   AF-A0A1G0JJ79-F1
#
_cell.length_a   1.000
_cell.length_b   1.000
_cell.length_c   1.000
_cell.angle_alpha   90.00
_cell.angle_beta   90.00
_cell.angle_gamma   90.00
#
_symmetry.space_group_name_H-M   'P 1'
#
loop_
_entity.id
_entity.type
_entity.pdbx_description
1 polymer ?
#
loop_
_entity_poly.entity_id
_entity_poly.type
_entity_poly.pdbx_seq_one_letter_code
_entity_poly.pdbx_strand_id
1 'polypeptide(L)'
;MIAFLVIISIALLTLIVYALHKFQQKEKEESVDRNSPLPPLPLHQTLDDAVSDKDRPSADKDWQLLVKELKEGGQIRQALDVCMAAYPQMGAFKQACVLLRAEVRDARRRGASPQESLAELYRVSAMAAFFHEKVPGTPVIPANALKNIKYADFHHLLMPYKDLGYAHLKLLTPTDLKIMDEIWGAPNNHRHVREFHEAAWSQVLAHLQNQAGTP
;
A
#
# COMPACT_ATOMS: atom_id res chain seq x y z
N MET A 1 29.72 44.35 11.55
CA MET A 1 29.82 42.95 11.04
C MET A 1 28.57 42.13 11.38
N ILE A 2 28.16 42.07 12.65
CA ILE A 2 27.00 41.27 13.10
C ILE A 2 25.67 41.71 12.44
N ALA A 3 25.41 43.02 12.35
CA ALA A 3 24.18 43.54 11.74
C ALA A 3 24.02 43.14 10.26
N PHE A 4 25.12 43.02 9.52
CA PHE A 4 25.10 42.64 8.11
C PHE A 4 24.74 41.16 7.91
N LEU A 5 25.20 40.28 8.81
CA LEU A 5 24.87 38.86 8.81
C LEU A 5 23.38 38.61 9.12
N VAL A 6 22.81 39.39 10.04
CA VAL A 6 21.37 39.31 10.37
C VAL A 6 20.51 39.69 9.17
N ILE A 7 20.86 40.76 8.45
CA ILE A 7 20.12 41.20 7.25
C ILE A 7 20.19 40.14 6.14
N ILE A 8 21.37 39.53 5.91
CA ILE A 8 21.53 38.46 4.92
C ILE A 8 20.69 37.24 5.30
N SER A 9 20.68 36.86 6.58
CA SER A 9 19.90 35.71 7.06
C SER A 9 18.40 35.90 6.84
N ILE A 10 17.87 37.09 7.15
CA ILE A 10 16.46 37.42 6.92
C ILE A 10 16.13 37.38 5.43
N ALA A 11 16.97 37.99 4.58
CA ALA A 11 16.77 37.99 3.13
C ALA A 11 16.76 36.56 2.56
N LEU A 12 17.66 35.69 3.03
CA LEU A 12 17.71 34.29 2.61
C LEU A 12 16.43 33.53 3.02
N LEU A 13 15.96 33.75 4.25
CA LEU A 13 14.76 33.11 4.78
C LEU A 13 13.52 33.51 3.98
N THR A 14 13.38 34.81 3.68
CA THR A 14 12.28 35.31 2.83
C THR A 14 12.34 34.73 1.41
N LEU A 15 13.54 34.56 0.84
CA LEU A 15 13.72 33.98 -0.49
C LEU A 15 13.29 32.51 -0.52
N ILE A 16 13.65 31.73 0.51
CA ILE A 16 13.29 30.30 0.62
C ILE A 16 11.77 30.15 0.75
N VAL A 17 11.13 30.94 1.61
CA VAL A 17 9.67 30.90 1.78
C VAL A 17 8.96 31.27 0.47
N TYR A 18 9.44 32.30 -0.23
CA TYR A 18 8.89 32.68 -1.52
C TYR A 18 9.06 31.59 -2.58
N ALA A 19 10.23 30.96 -2.65
CA ALA A 19 10.50 29.87 -3.58
C ALA A 19 9.61 28.65 -3.33
N LEU A 20 9.40 28.28 -2.06
CA LEU A 20 8.50 27.19 -1.67
C LEU A 20 7.05 27.50 -2.03
N HIS A 21 6.57 28.72 -1.74
CA HIS A 21 5.21 29.12 -2.09
C HIS A 21 4.98 29.11 -3.60
N LYS A 22 5.95 29.59 -4.37
CA LYS A 22 5.87 29.58 -5.84
C LYS A 22 5.90 28.16 -6.41
N PHE A 23 6.66 27.25 -5.79
CA PHE A 23 6.68 25.84 -6.20
C PHE A 23 5.33 25.16 -5.92
N GLN A 24 4.72 25.41 -4.76
CA GLN A 24 3.39 24.90 -4.42
C GLN A 24 2.27 25.44 -5.33
N GLN A 25 2.36 26.70 -5.78
CA GLN A 25 1.41 27.24 -6.73
C GLN A 25 1.50 26.57 -8.11
N LYS A 26 2.72 26.26 -8.56
CA LYS A 26 2.94 25.58 -9.85
C LYS A 26 2.34 24.17 -9.88
N GLU A 27 2.43 23.42 -8.78
CA GLU A 27 1.77 22.10 -8.66
C GLU A 27 0.23 22.21 -8.67
N LYS A 28 -0.34 23.30 -8.15
CA LYS A 28 -1.79 23.54 -8.19
C LYS A 28 -2.28 23.84 -9.59
N GLU A 29 -1.57 24.67 -10.36
CA GLU A 29 -1.96 25.00 -11.74
C GLU A 29 -1.89 23.78 -12.68
N GLU A 30 -0.90 22.89 -12.50
CA GLU A 30 -0.79 21.66 -13.30
C GLU A 30 -1.90 20.64 -13.00
N SER A 31 -2.55 20.73 -11.83
CA SER A 31 -3.69 19.89 -11.45
C SER A 31 -5.04 20.37 -12.01
N VAL A 32 -5.13 21.62 -12.46
CA VAL A 32 -6.40 22.24 -12.90
C VAL A 32 -6.74 21.92 -14.36
N ASP A 33 -5.76 21.62 -15.21
CA ASP A 33 -6.00 21.30 -16.64
C ASP A 33 -6.63 19.91 -16.89
N ARG A 34 -6.73 19.06 -15.86
CA ARG A 34 -7.38 17.74 -15.96
C ARG A 34 -8.90 17.74 -15.76
N ASN A 35 -9.50 18.91 -15.49
CA ASN A 35 -10.95 19.08 -15.34
C ASN A 35 -11.65 19.63 -16.59
N SER A 36 -11.01 19.62 -17.76
CA SER A 36 -11.70 19.91 -19.03
C SER A 36 -12.79 18.85 -19.28
N PRO A 37 -14.08 19.22 -19.40
CA PRO A 37 -15.15 18.25 -19.58
C PRO A 37 -14.97 17.50 -20.91
N LEU A 38 -15.17 16.18 -20.86
CA LEU A 38 -15.12 15.30 -22.01
C LEU A 38 -16.18 15.72 -23.06
N PRO A 39 -15.85 15.65 -24.37
CA PRO A 39 -16.84 15.90 -25.42
C PRO A 39 -17.99 14.87 -25.34
N PRO A 40 -19.25 15.30 -25.54
CA PRO A 40 -20.40 14.40 -25.40
C PRO A 40 -20.40 13.34 -26.51
N LEU A 41 -20.45 12.08 -26.11
CA LEU A 41 -20.66 10.93 -27.00
C LEU A 41 -22.17 10.75 -27.25
N PRO A 42 -22.60 10.43 -28.49
CA PRO A 42 -24.02 10.26 -28.79
C PRO A 42 -24.60 9.02 -28.10
N LEU A 43 -25.64 9.24 -27.29
CA LEU A 43 -26.49 8.21 -26.69
C LEU A 43 -27.30 7.50 -27.78
N HIS A 44 -27.13 6.20 -27.92
CA HIS A 44 -28.21 5.34 -28.40
C HIS A 44 -28.88 4.68 -27.20
N GLN A 45 -30.12 5.11 -26.94
CA GLN A 45 -31.04 4.52 -25.98
C GLN A 45 -31.44 3.12 -26.41
N THR A 46 -31.46 2.19 -25.45
CA THR A 46 -32.64 1.35 -25.22
C THR A 46 -32.80 1.14 -23.71
N LEU A 47 -33.97 1.55 -23.24
CA LEU A 47 -34.54 1.27 -21.94
C LEU A 47 -34.87 -0.22 -21.85
N ASP A 48 -34.55 -0.84 -20.73
CA ASP A 48 -35.42 -1.84 -20.11
C ASP A 48 -35.10 -1.90 -18.60
N ASP A 49 -36.17 -1.70 -17.83
CA ASP A 49 -36.20 -1.59 -16.38
C ASP A 49 -35.84 -2.92 -15.70
N ALA A 50 -34.80 -2.86 -14.87
CA ALA A 50 -34.74 -3.64 -13.65
C ALA A 50 -34.01 -2.79 -12.60
N VAL A 51 -34.71 -2.45 -11.53
CA VAL A 51 -34.17 -1.76 -10.35
C VAL A 51 -32.95 -2.55 -9.86
N SER A 52 -31.76 -2.12 -10.28
CA SER A 52 -30.50 -2.76 -9.96
C SER A 52 -29.95 -2.08 -8.71
N ASP A 53 -29.83 -2.86 -7.65
CA ASP A 53 -29.15 -2.60 -6.37
C ASP A 53 -27.65 -2.28 -6.58
N LYS A 54 -27.34 -1.23 -7.36
CA LYS A 54 -25.98 -0.82 -7.79
C LYS A 54 -25.52 0.50 -7.18
N ASP A 55 -26.41 1.23 -6.51
CA ASP A 55 -26.08 2.51 -5.86
C ASP A 55 -25.83 2.40 -4.35
N ARG A 56 -25.76 1.17 -3.80
CA ARG A 56 -25.07 0.99 -2.52
C ARG A 56 -23.58 1.15 -2.77
N PRO A 57 -22.89 2.14 -2.17
CA PRO A 57 -21.44 2.14 -2.16
C PRO A 57 -21.01 0.80 -1.57
N SER A 58 -20.33 -0.04 -2.35
CA SER A 58 -19.71 -1.20 -1.74
C SER A 58 -18.66 -0.65 -0.77
N ALA A 59 -18.58 -1.20 0.43
CA ALA A 59 -17.58 -0.79 1.42
C ALA A 59 -16.14 -0.78 0.85
N ASP A 60 -15.89 -1.50 -0.25
CA ASP A 60 -14.64 -1.50 -1.02
C ASP A 60 -14.32 -0.15 -1.71
N LYS A 61 -15.33 0.64 -2.11
CA LYS A 61 -15.12 1.98 -2.69
C LYS A 61 -14.83 3.03 -1.60
N ASP A 62 -15.41 2.86 -0.42
CA ASP A 62 -15.34 3.86 0.65
C ASP A 62 -13.94 3.95 1.28
N TRP A 63 -13.27 2.81 1.52
CA TRP A 63 -11.92 2.83 2.10
C TRP A 63 -10.86 3.40 1.13
N GLN A 64 -11.03 3.17 -0.19
CA GLN A 64 -10.08 3.67 -1.20
C GLN A 64 -10.13 5.19 -1.32
N LEU A 65 -11.34 5.77 -1.28
CA LEU A 65 -11.56 7.21 -1.25
C LEU A 65 -10.95 7.82 0.01
N LEU A 66 -11.19 7.22 1.18
CA LEU A 66 -10.61 7.68 2.44
C LEU A 66 -9.07 7.66 2.41
N VAL A 67 -8.45 6.61 1.88
CA VAL A 67 -6.99 6.57 1.70
C VAL A 67 -6.50 7.70 0.79
N LYS A 68 -7.23 7.99 -0.30
CA LYS A 68 -6.88 9.08 -1.20
C LYS A 68 -6.92 10.43 -0.48
N GLU A 69 -8.01 10.72 0.24
CA GLU A 69 -8.17 11.96 1.00
C GLU A 69 -7.09 12.12 2.07
N LEU A 70 -6.78 11.06 2.82
CA LEU A 70 -5.72 11.08 3.83
C LEU A 70 -4.34 11.32 3.21
N LYS A 71 -4.06 10.75 2.03
CA LYS A 71 -2.80 11.01 1.29
C LYS A 71 -2.70 12.47 0.85
N GLU A 72 -3.77 13.03 0.29
CA GLU A 72 -3.82 14.43 -0.14
C GLU A 72 -3.66 15.39 1.06
N GLY A 73 -4.18 15.01 2.23
CA GLY A 73 -3.96 15.72 3.49
C GLY A 73 -2.59 15.46 4.16
N GLY A 74 -1.70 14.66 3.57
CA GLY A 74 -0.38 14.34 4.13
C GLY A 74 -0.39 13.37 5.32
N GLN A 75 -1.54 12.76 5.63
CA GLN A 75 -1.77 11.87 6.78
C GLN A 75 -1.44 10.41 6.43
N ILE A 76 -0.19 10.16 6.02
CA ILE A 76 0.27 8.86 5.46
C ILE A 76 0.06 7.69 6.43
N ARG A 77 0.31 7.88 7.73
CA ARG A 77 0.16 6.81 8.73
C ARG A 77 -1.30 6.41 8.96
N GLN A 78 -2.21 7.38 9.01
CA GLN A 78 -3.64 7.07 9.06
C GLN A 78 -4.12 6.37 7.78
N ALA A 79 -3.58 6.76 6.62
CA ALA A 79 -3.88 6.08 5.35
C ALA A 79 -3.41 4.60 5.36
N LEU A 80 -2.30 4.29 6.05
CA LEU A 80 -1.86 2.92 6.27
C LEU A 80 -2.82 2.15 7.17
N ASP A 81 -3.31 2.75 8.26
CA ASP A 81 -4.28 2.12 9.16
C ASP A 81 -5.57 1.74 8.42
N VAL A 82 -6.06 2.61 7.53
CA VAL A 82 -7.22 2.32 6.68
C VAL A 82 -6.94 1.15 5.72
N CYS A 83 -5.73 1.06 5.15
CA CYS A 83 -5.34 -0.09 4.35
C CYS A 83 -5.32 -1.38 5.20
N MET A 84 -4.80 -1.31 6.43
CA MET A 84 -4.74 -2.45 7.34
C MET A 84 -6.13 -2.98 7.72
N ALA A 85 -7.10 -2.09 7.92
CA ALA A 85 -8.50 -2.47 8.17
C ALA A 85 -9.14 -3.20 6.98
N ALA A 86 -8.66 -2.98 5.76
CA ALA A 86 -9.14 -3.63 4.54
C ALA A 86 -8.36 -4.91 4.19
N TYR A 87 -7.39 -5.35 5.00
CA TYR A 87 -6.74 -6.64 4.79
C TYR A 87 -7.71 -7.81 5.05
N PRO A 88 -7.57 -8.94 4.34
CA PRO A 88 -6.48 -9.32 3.44
C PRO A 88 -6.75 -9.04 1.95
N GLN A 89 -7.41 -7.95 1.58
CA GLN A 89 -7.63 -7.64 0.16
C GLN A 89 -6.33 -7.25 -0.57
N MET A 90 -6.12 -7.77 -1.79
CA MET A 90 -4.92 -7.45 -2.59
C MET A 90 -4.78 -5.95 -2.90
N GLY A 91 -5.90 -5.25 -3.12
CA GLY A 91 -5.89 -3.80 -3.35
C GLY A 91 -5.31 -3.03 -2.16
N ALA A 92 -5.67 -3.43 -0.94
CA ALA A 92 -5.17 -2.82 0.29
C ALA A 92 -3.67 -3.07 0.47
N PHE A 93 -3.18 -4.31 0.24
CA PHE A 93 -1.75 -4.61 0.30
C PHE A 93 -0.93 -3.77 -0.68
N LYS A 94 -1.39 -3.66 -1.94
CA LYS A 94 -0.72 -2.83 -2.95
C LYS A 94 -0.62 -1.37 -2.52
N GLN A 95 -1.69 -0.81 -1.98
CA GLN A 95 -1.73 0.58 -1.57
C GLN A 95 -0.85 0.84 -0.35
N ALA A 96 -0.83 -0.06 0.64
CA ALA A 96 0.10 0.00 1.75
C ALA A 96 1.56 -0.03 1.28
N CYS A 97 1.92 -0.89 0.33
CA CYS A 97 3.28 -0.89 -0.24
C CYS A 97 3.63 0.44 -0.93
N VAL A 98 2.67 1.11 -1.59
CA VAL A 98 2.89 2.44 -2.20
C VAL A 98 3.18 3.49 -1.13
N LEU A 99 2.40 3.50 -0.04
CA LEU A 99 2.56 4.43 1.09
C LEU A 99 3.92 4.21 1.78
N LEU A 100 4.26 2.96 2.11
CA LEU A 100 5.53 2.62 2.78
C LEU A 100 6.75 2.96 1.92
N ARG A 101 6.68 2.77 0.60
CA ARG A 101 7.74 3.22 -0.31
C ARG A 101 7.94 4.73 -0.30
N ALA A 102 6.85 5.50 -0.22
CA ALA A 102 6.96 6.94 -0.12
C ALA A 102 7.69 7.34 1.17
N GLU A 103 7.37 6.70 2.29
CA GLU A 103 8.07 6.93 3.56
C GLU A 103 9.54 6.51 3.53
N VAL A 104 9.86 5.33 2.97
CA VAL A 104 11.25 4.86 2.81
C VAL A 104 12.05 5.86 1.99
N ARG A 105 11.51 6.32 0.85
CA ARG A 105 12.16 7.32 0.00
C ARG A 105 12.35 8.65 0.73
N ASP A 106 11.34 9.12 1.45
CA ASP A 106 11.38 10.39 2.16
C ASP A 106 12.32 10.36 3.38
N ALA A 107 12.41 9.23 4.08
CA ALA A 107 13.39 9.01 5.15
C ALA A 107 14.82 9.09 4.57
N ARG A 108 15.09 8.35 3.50
CA ARG A 108 16.41 8.38 2.83
C ARG A 108 16.78 9.77 2.32
N ARG A 109 15.82 10.48 1.70
CA ARG A 109 16.03 11.86 1.22
C ARG A 109 16.42 12.81 2.35
N ARG A 110 15.90 12.58 3.56
CA ARG A 110 16.20 13.38 4.76
C ARG A 110 17.43 12.89 5.53
N GLY A 111 18.13 11.86 5.05
CA GLY A 111 19.25 11.24 5.77
C GLY A 111 18.82 10.47 7.03
N ALA A 112 17.53 10.20 7.20
CA ALA A 112 17.01 9.40 8.30
C ALA A 112 17.02 7.89 7.94
N SER A 113 17.02 7.03 8.97
CA SER A 113 16.94 5.59 8.78
C SER A 113 15.55 5.17 8.24
N PRO A 114 15.46 4.44 7.11
CA PRO A 114 14.19 3.90 6.61
C PRO A 114 13.84 2.53 7.22
N GLN A 115 14.59 2.04 8.21
CA GLN A 115 14.53 0.66 8.74
C GLN A 115 13.10 0.21 9.06
N GLU A 116 12.33 1.03 9.78
CA GLU A 116 10.99 0.68 10.24
C GLU A 116 10.01 0.53 9.07
N SER A 117 9.88 1.56 8.22
CA SER A 117 8.99 1.50 7.05
C SER A 117 9.45 0.44 6.05
N LEU A 118 10.74 0.14 5.95
CA LEU A 118 11.26 -0.93 5.09
C LEU A 118 10.90 -2.32 5.63
N ALA A 119 11.06 -2.54 6.94
CA ALA A 119 10.66 -3.78 7.61
C ALA A 119 9.15 -4.01 7.47
N GLU A 120 8.36 -2.94 7.61
CA GLU A 120 6.92 -2.99 7.41
C GLU A 120 6.55 -3.29 5.94
N LEU A 121 7.25 -2.67 4.97
CA LEU A 121 7.07 -2.96 3.53
C LEU A 121 7.33 -4.42 3.20
N TYR A 122 8.39 -4.98 3.78
CA TYR A 122 8.72 -6.40 3.66
C TYR A 122 7.60 -7.27 4.22
N ARG A 123 7.16 -7.00 5.47
CA ARG A 123 6.10 -7.76 6.15
C ARG A 123 4.78 -7.71 5.38
N VAL A 124 4.36 -6.54 4.90
CA VAL A 124 3.14 -6.36 4.09
C VAL A 124 3.23 -7.17 2.80
N SER A 125 4.39 -7.16 2.14
CA SER A 125 4.60 -7.94 0.91
C SER A 125 4.60 -9.45 1.16
N ALA A 126 5.21 -9.91 2.25
CA ALA A 126 5.19 -11.31 2.68
C ALA A 126 3.77 -11.77 3.03
N MET A 127 3.02 -10.95 3.75
CA MET A 127 1.64 -11.25 4.10
C MET A 127 0.71 -11.28 2.88
N ALA A 128 0.93 -10.39 1.91
CA ALA A 128 0.23 -10.46 0.63
C ALA A 128 0.53 -11.77 -0.11
N ALA A 129 1.78 -12.24 -0.10
CA ALA A 129 2.15 -13.53 -0.68
C ALA A 129 1.48 -14.71 0.07
N PHE A 130 1.41 -14.68 1.40
CA PHE A 130 0.71 -15.71 2.18
C PHE A 130 -0.73 -15.93 1.70
N PHE A 131 -1.50 -14.86 1.50
CA PHE A 131 -2.90 -14.96 1.06
C PHE A 131 -3.07 -15.15 -0.45
N HIS A 132 -2.23 -14.53 -1.28
CA HIS A 132 -2.51 -14.38 -2.72
C HIS A 132 -1.52 -15.04 -3.66
N GLU A 133 -0.40 -15.56 -3.15
CA GLU A 133 0.57 -16.23 -4.02
C GLU A 133 -0.04 -17.48 -4.66
N LYS A 134 0.42 -17.80 -5.88
CA LYS A 134 0.11 -19.06 -6.55
C LYS A 134 1.32 -19.97 -6.37
N VAL A 135 1.26 -20.85 -5.36
CA VAL A 135 2.29 -21.88 -5.13
C VAL A 135 1.83 -23.17 -5.81
N PRO A 136 2.63 -23.79 -6.71
CA PRO A 136 2.29 -25.05 -7.36
C PRO A 136 1.89 -26.11 -6.34
N GLY A 137 0.83 -26.88 -6.63
CA GLY A 137 0.34 -27.92 -5.73
C GLY A 137 -0.44 -27.41 -4.49
N THR A 138 -0.61 -26.10 -4.32
CA THR A 138 -1.44 -25.54 -3.24
C THR A 138 -2.77 -25.00 -3.76
N PRO A 139 -3.87 -25.13 -2.99
CA PRO A 139 -5.15 -24.52 -3.34
C PRO A 139 -5.06 -22.99 -3.31
N VAL A 140 -5.74 -22.35 -4.26
CA VAL A 140 -5.88 -20.88 -4.30
C VAL A 140 -7.17 -20.50 -3.57
N ILE A 141 -7.10 -19.47 -2.73
CA ILE A 141 -8.28 -18.96 -2.02
C ILE A 141 -9.14 -18.14 -3.00
N PRO A 142 -10.44 -18.43 -3.16
CA PRO A 142 -11.34 -17.60 -3.94
C PRO A 142 -11.45 -16.19 -3.36
N ALA A 143 -11.59 -15.18 -4.22
CA ALA A 143 -11.65 -13.76 -3.82
C ALA A 143 -12.75 -13.47 -2.77
N ASN A 144 -13.91 -14.12 -2.89
CA ASN A 144 -15.02 -13.94 -1.94
C ASN A 144 -14.69 -14.52 -0.56
N ALA A 145 -13.96 -15.63 -0.51
CA ALA A 145 -13.61 -16.28 0.75
C ALA A 145 -12.53 -15.49 1.51
N LEU A 146 -11.61 -14.81 0.80
CA LEU A 146 -10.64 -13.89 1.40
C LEU A 146 -11.29 -12.77 2.22
N LYS A 147 -12.49 -12.29 1.83
CA LYS A 147 -13.22 -11.24 2.55
C LYS A 147 -13.70 -11.69 3.93
N ASN A 148 -13.87 -12.99 4.13
CA ASN A 148 -14.35 -13.56 5.39
C ASN A 148 -13.22 -13.95 6.34
N ILE A 149 -11.96 -13.90 5.88
CA ILE A 149 -10.80 -14.19 6.72
C ILE A 149 -10.53 -13.00 7.64
N LYS A 150 -10.50 -13.26 8.94
CA LYS A 150 -10.09 -12.28 9.94
C LYS A 150 -8.57 -12.09 9.90
N TYR A 151 -8.11 -11.04 9.22
CA TYR A 151 -6.68 -10.73 9.11
C TYR A 151 -5.95 -10.66 10.46
N ALA A 152 -6.64 -10.18 11.51
CA ALA A 152 -6.10 -10.08 12.87
C ALA A 152 -5.54 -11.41 13.40
N ASP A 153 -6.05 -12.55 12.94
CA ASP A 153 -5.54 -13.86 13.37
C ASP A 153 -4.18 -14.19 12.76
N PHE A 154 -3.69 -13.43 11.79
CA PHE A 154 -2.44 -13.70 11.06
C PHE A 154 -1.40 -12.59 11.20
N HIS A 155 -1.77 -11.42 11.74
CA HIS A 155 -0.87 -10.26 11.81
C HIS A 155 0.41 -10.54 12.63
N HIS A 156 0.36 -11.52 13.52
CA HIS A 156 1.43 -11.94 14.43
C HIS A 156 2.44 -12.90 13.78
N LEU A 157 2.19 -13.41 12.57
CA LEU A 157 3.11 -14.30 11.88
C LEU A 157 4.46 -13.60 11.65
N LEU A 158 5.53 -14.19 12.18
CA LEU A 158 6.89 -13.69 12.05
C LEU A 158 7.38 -13.91 10.62
N MET A 159 7.84 -12.84 9.97
CA MET A 159 8.43 -12.88 8.63
C MET A 159 9.94 -12.61 8.75
N PRO A 160 10.76 -13.60 9.16
CA PRO A 160 12.20 -13.40 9.31
C PRO A 160 12.87 -13.28 7.94
N TYR A 161 13.35 -12.08 7.63
CA TYR A 161 13.98 -11.77 6.34
C TYR A 161 15.08 -12.75 5.94
N LYS A 162 15.96 -13.14 6.88
CA LYS A 162 17.10 -14.02 6.60
C LYS A 162 16.71 -15.44 6.19
N ASP A 163 15.59 -15.95 6.68
CA ASP A 163 15.16 -17.34 6.45
C ASP A 163 14.07 -17.45 5.37
N LEU A 164 13.20 -16.44 5.26
CA LEU A 164 12.14 -16.41 4.26
C LEU A 164 12.61 -15.82 2.93
N GLY A 165 13.44 -14.78 2.98
CA GLY A 165 13.93 -14.05 1.81
C GLY A 165 12.82 -13.28 1.09
N TYR A 166 13.09 -12.87 -0.16
CA TYR A 166 12.20 -11.99 -0.94
C TYR A 166 11.85 -12.48 -2.35
N ALA A 167 12.44 -13.57 -2.85
CA ALA A 167 12.31 -13.98 -4.26
C ALA A 167 10.86 -14.21 -4.72
N HIS A 168 10.00 -14.62 -3.79
CA HIS A 168 8.59 -14.93 -4.04
C HIS A 168 7.65 -13.74 -3.75
N LEU A 169 8.18 -12.62 -3.25
CA LEU A 169 7.41 -11.46 -2.80
C LEU A 169 7.15 -10.49 -3.97
N LYS A 170 6.18 -10.82 -4.81
CA LYS A 170 5.85 -10.07 -6.05
C LYS A 170 5.47 -8.61 -5.86
N LEU A 171 5.09 -8.21 -4.64
CA LEU A 171 4.81 -6.82 -4.36
C LEU A 171 6.06 -5.99 -4.17
N LEU A 172 7.25 -6.57 -3.96
CA LEU A 172 8.52 -5.85 -3.87
C LEU A 172 9.06 -5.53 -5.27
N THR A 173 9.64 -4.35 -5.42
CA THR A 173 10.28 -3.89 -6.66
C THR A 173 11.80 -4.06 -6.57
N PRO A 174 12.53 -4.09 -7.70
CA PRO A 174 13.99 -4.17 -7.68
C PRO A 174 14.66 -3.07 -6.85
N THR A 175 14.07 -1.87 -6.80
CA THR A 175 14.55 -0.79 -5.94
C THR A 175 14.41 -1.12 -4.46
N ASP A 176 13.28 -1.71 -4.05
CA ASP A 176 13.08 -2.13 -2.67
C ASP A 176 14.12 -3.18 -2.27
N LEU A 177 14.35 -4.18 -3.14
CA LEU A 177 15.32 -5.25 -2.90
C LEU A 177 16.74 -4.70 -2.73
N LYS A 178 17.15 -3.77 -3.59
CA LYS A 178 18.45 -3.11 -3.44
C LYS A 178 18.59 -2.41 -2.09
N ILE A 179 17.55 -1.73 -1.61
CA ILE A 179 17.57 -1.06 -0.30
C ILE A 179 17.62 -2.09 0.83
N MET A 180 16.89 -3.20 0.72
CA MET A 180 16.94 -4.29 1.69
C MET A 180 18.32 -4.93 1.76
N ASP A 181 18.95 -5.19 0.63
CA ASP A 181 20.32 -5.73 0.57
C ASP A 181 21.35 -4.73 1.12
N GLU A 182 21.20 -3.43 0.83
CA GLU A 182 22.07 -2.38 1.39
C GLU A 182 22.03 -2.33 2.93
N ILE A 183 20.85 -2.54 3.53
CA ILE A 183 20.65 -2.34 4.98
C ILE A 183 20.72 -3.65 5.77
N TRP A 184 20.21 -4.76 5.22
CA TRP A 184 20.11 -6.05 5.90
C TRP A 184 21.06 -7.11 5.32
N GLY A 185 21.68 -6.84 4.17
CA GLY A 185 22.42 -7.83 3.38
C GLY A 185 21.50 -8.82 2.68
N ALA A 186 22.09 -9.74 1.92
CA ALA A 186 21.34 -10.82 1.28
C ALA A 186 20.71 -11.78 2.32
N PRO A 187 19.55 -12.38 2.05
CA PRO A 187 18.98 -13.44 2.86
C PRO A 187 19.75 -14.75 2.65
N ASN A 188 19.64 -15.68 3.60
CA ASN A 188 20.31 -16.98 3.51
C ASN A 188 19.50 -17.96 2.64
N ASN A 189 18.19 -17.77 2.56
CA ASN A 189 17.25 -18.66 1.89
C ASN A 189 16.16 -17.85 1.17
N HIS A 190 15.48 -18.53 0.24
CA HIS A 190 14.28 -18.03 -0.42
C HIS A 190 13.22 -19.12 -0.39
N ARG A 191 12.13 -18.88 0.33
CA ARG A 191 11.03 -19.85 0.51
C ARG A 191 9.69 -19.20 0.22
N HIS A 192 8.71 -19.99 -0.21
CA HIS A 192 7.33 -19.51 -0.27
C HIS A 192 6.80 -19.27 1.15
N VAL A 193 6.03 -18.19 1.34
CA VAL A 193 5.53 -17.81 2.67
C VAL A 193 4.61 -18.88 3.27
N ARG A 194 3.84 -19.57 2.42
CA ARG A 194 2.96 -20.68 2.84
C ARG A 194 3.74 -21.92 3.29
N GLU A 195 4.85 -22.23 2.64
CA GLU A 195 5.73 -23.33 3.05
C GLU A 195 6.45 -23.01 4.35
N PHE A 196 6.80 -21.74 4.56
CA PHE A 196 7.41 -21.29 5.80
C PHE A 196 6.41 -21.34 6.97
N HIS A 197 5.14 -21.00 6.72
CA HIS A 197 4.06 -21.00 7.71
C HIS A 197 3.01 -22.09 7.44
N GLU A 198 3.45 -23.33 7.22
CA GLU A 198 2.56 -24.45 6.86
C GLU A 198 1.42 -24.63 7.87
N ALA A 199 1.72 -24.60 9.17
CA ALA A 199 0.72 -24.75 10.22
C ALA A 199 -0.37 -23.66 10.18
N ALA A 200 0.01 -22.40 9.94
CA ALA A 200 -0.94 -21.30 9.82
C ALA A 200 -1.75 -21.39 8.52
N TRP A 201 -1.11 -21.84 7.44
CA TRP A 201 -1.78 -22.08 6.17
C TRP A 201 -2.84 -23.19 6.28
N SER A 202 -2.53 -24.30 6.96
CA SER A 202 -3.50 -25.37 7.21
C SER A 202 -4.72 -24.90 8.01
N GLN A 203 -4.54 -23.96 8.95
CA GLN A 203 -5.66 -23.34 9.68
C GLN A 203 -6.58 -22.53 8.76
N VAL A 204 -6.00 -21.78 7.81
CA VAL A 204 -6.79 -21.07 6.78
C VAL A 204 -7.60 -22.06 5.95
N LEU A 205 -6.98 -23.14 5.47
CA LEU A 205 -7.68 -24.14 4.66
C LEU A 205 -8.81 -24.84 5.42
N ALA A 206 -8.57 -25.21 6.69
CA ALA A 206 -9.60 -25.81 7.53
C ALA A 206 -10.79 -24.85 7.75
N HIS A 207 -10.52 -23.56 7.98
CA HIS A 207 -11.57 -22.55 8.11
C HIS A 207 -12.41 -22.42 6.83
N LEU A 208 -11.76 -22.40 5.67
CA LEU A 208 -12.42 -22.31 4.37
C LEU A 208 -13.27 -23.55 4.06
N GLN A 209 -12.81 -24.75 4.42
CA GLN A 209 -13.57 -25.99 4.26
C GLN A 209 -14.83 -26.01 5.12
N ASN A 210 -14.75 -25.56 6.37
CA ASN A 210 -15.90 -25.48 7.28
C ASN A 210 -16.97 -24.50 6.78
N GLN A 211 -16.57 -23.39 6.14
CA GLN A 211 -17.51 -22.44 5.54
C GLN A 211 -18.19 -22.99 4.28
N ALA A 212 -17.50 -23.81 3.48
CA ALA A 212 -18.06 -24.41 2.27
C ALA A 212 -19.06 -25.55 2.56
N GLY A 213 -19.04 -26.13 3.76
CA GLY A 213 -19.91 -27.24 4.18
C GLY A 213 -21.22 -26.82 4.85
N THR A 214 -21.53 -25.52 4.92
CA THR A 214 -22.80 -25.03 5.50
C THR A 214 -23.80 -24.79 4.36
N PRO A 215 -24.88 -25.60 4.24
CA PRO A 215 -25.88 -25.48 3.18
C PRO A 215 -26.74 -24.21 3.29
#